data_AF-A0A970YR94-F1
#
_entry.id   AF-A0A970YR94-F1
#
_cell.length_a   1.000
_cell.length_b   1.000
_cell.length_c   1.000
_cell.angle_alpha   90.00
_cell.angle_beta   90.00
_cell.angle_gamma   90.00
#
_symmetry.space_group_name_H-M   'P 1'
#
loop_
_entity.id
_entity.type
_entity.pdbx_description
1 polymer ?
#
loop_
_entity_poly.entity_id
_entity_poly.type
_entity_poly.pdbx_seq_one_letter_code
_entity_poly.pdbx_strand_id
1 'polypeptide(L)'
;MKIRARMKKRFRFRIRNWALVRICAAIAGVMLFALVLLPLFLVAFFHGDEISFPRTERESRTITVYRQNEGKTITLDLESYVAGVVAGEMPATFEMEALKAQAVAARTYGLSKITRAAAGGNSGEHPDAPLCDTTHCQVFRTEEELKEIKGTGWMDDGWIRILAATESTAGEIMYYEGNMVEQPLFHSASGGKTENSEDVFASALPYLRSVESRFEGEAPYQNESISISLSTFERKIKEKYGATNINPNSIKILSRS
;
A
#
# COMPACT_ATOMS: atom_id res chain seq x y z
N MET A 1 -52.44 -38.80 -77.93
CA MET A 1 -51.93 -37.73 -77.04
C MET A 1 -51.44 -38.36 -75.74
N LYS A 2 -50.12 -38.54 -75.54
CA LYS A 2 -49.55 -38.92 -74.23
C LYS A 2 -48.27 -38.13 -73.98
N ILE A 3 -48.30 -37.41 -72.86
CA ILE A 3 -47.42 -36.33 -72.44
C ILE A 3 -46.07 -36.92 -71.96
N ARG A 4 -44.95 -36.37 -72.44
CA ARG A 4 -43.59 -36.69 -71.96
C ARG A 4 -43.36 -36.07 -70.58
N ALA A 5 -43.15 -36.89 -69.55
CA ALA A 5 -42.73 -36.45 -68.23
C ALA A 5 -41.20 -36.22 -68.20
N ARG A 6 -40.77 -35.02 -67.80
CA ARG A 6 -39.37 -34.66 -67.51
C ARG A 6 -38.93 -35.31 -66.19
N MET A 7 -37.98 -36.23 -66.22
CA MET A 7 -37.32 -36.76 -65.02
C MET A 7 -36.36 -35.73 -64.41
N LYS A 8 -36.58 -35.37 -63.13
CA LYS A 8 -35.62 -34.64 -62.29
C LYS A 8 -34.44 -35.57 -61.95
N LYS A 9 -33.23 -35.25 -62.41
CA LYS A 9 -32.00 -35.93 -61.96
C LYS A 9 -31.72 -35.55 -60.50
N ARG A 10 -31.91 -36.49 -59.57
CA ARG A 10 -31.44 -36.38 -58.19
C ARG A 10 -29.93 -36.61 -58.17
N PHE A 11 -29.15 -35.56 -57.87
CA PHE A 11 -27.72 -35.69 -57.61
C PHE A 11 -27.54 -36.48 -56.31
N ARG A 12 -27.03 -37.71 -56.41
CA ARG A 12 -26.64 -38.53 -55.24
C ARG A 12 -25.15 -38.30 -54.98
N PHE A 13 -24.82 -37.59 -53.91
CA PHE A 13 -23.45 -37.44 -53.44
C PHE A 13 -22.99 -38.78 -52.86
N ARG A 14 -22.16 -39.52 -53.60
CA ARG A 14 -21.61 -40.80 -53.17
C ARG A 14 -20.27 -40.55 -52.51
N ILE A 15 -20.23 -40.61 -51.18
CA ILE A 15 -19.00 -40.53 -50.39
C ILE A 15 -18.14 -41.73 -50.79
N ARG A 16 -17.08 -41.46 -51.55
CA ARG A 16 -16.25 -42.51 -52.18
C ARG A 16 -15.14 -43.03 -51.27
N ASN A 17 -14.82 -42.31 -50.19
CA ASN A 17 -13.69 -42.66 -49.33
C ASN A 17 -14.06 -42.53 -47.84
N TRP A 18 -14.70 -43.58 -47.31
CA TRP A 18 -15.13 -43.67 -45.92
C TRP A 18 -13.98 -43.63 -44.92
N ALA A 19 -12.78 -44.05 -45.33
CA ALA A 19 -11.57 -43.90 -44.53
C ALA A 19 -11.24 -42.43 -44.25
N LEU A 20 -11.35 -41.57 -45.26
CA LEU A 20 -11.06 -40.13 -45.16
C LEU A 20 -12.08 -39.40 -44.26
N VAL A 21 -13.36 -39.77 -44.36
CA VAL A 21 -14.40 -39.24 -43.48
C VAL A 21 -14.16 -39.63 -42.01
N ARG A 22 -13.73 -40.88 -41.76
CA ARG A 22 -13.39 -41.34 -40.41
C ARG A 22 -12.16 -40.62 -39.85
N ILE A 23 -11.15 -40.35 -40.68
CA ILE A 23 -9.96 -39.59 -40.28
C ILE A 23 -10.34 -38.14 -39.94
N CYS A 24 -11.12 -37.47 -40.80
CA CYS A 24 -11.58 -36.10 -40.52
C CYS A 24 -12.45 -36.01 -39.26
N ALA A 25 -13.33 -37.00 -39.03
CA ALA A 25 -14.15 -37.06 -37.82
C ALA A 25 -13.29 -37.30 -36.57
N ALA A 26 -12.25 -38.14 -36.65
CA ALA A 26 -11.31 -38.36 -35.56
C ALA A 26 -10.50 -37.10 -35.24
N ILE A 27 -9.99 -36.40 -36.26
CA ILE A 27 -9.26 -35.13 -36.09
C ILE A 27 -10.17 -34.07 -35.46
N ALA A 28 -11.40 -33.92 -35.95
CA ALA A 28 -12.37 -32.98 -35.38
C ALA A 28 -12.71 -33.31 -33.92
N GLY A 29 -12.84 -34.60 -33.58
CA GLY A 29 -13.04 -35.06 -32.21
C GLY A 29 -11.87 -34.72 -31.29
N VAL A 30 -10.63 -34.92 -31.75
CA VAL A 30 -9.42 -34.57 -31.01
C VAL A 30 -9.31 -33.05 -30.81
N MET A 31 -9.62 -32.25 -31.84
CA MET A 31 -9.62 -30.78 -31.71
C MET A 31 -10.68 -30.29 -30.72
N LEU A 32 -11.90 -30.87 -30.76
CA LEU A 32 -12.95 -30.51 -29.81
C LEU A 32 -12.56 -30.87 -28.37
N PHE A 33 -11.92 -32.02 -28.18
CA PHE A 33 -11.38 -32.40 -26.88
C PHE A 33 -10.31 -31.42 -26.41
N ALA A 34 -9.35 -31.06 -27.26
CA ALA A 34 -8.26 -30.16 -26.89
C ALA A 34 -8.71 -28.70 -26.62
N LEU A 35 -9.69 -28.19 -27.38
CA LEU A 35 -10.11 -26.79 -27.29
C LEU A 35 -11.17 -26.52 -26.23
N VAL A 36 -11.99 -27.52 -25.88
CA VAL A 36 -13.14 -27.33 -24.98
C VAL A 36 -13.03 -28.21 -23.75
N LEU A 37 -12.85 -29.52 -23.94
CA LEU A 37 -12.91 -30.47 -22.82
C LEU A 37 -11.64 -30.47 -21.98
N LEU A 38 -10.47 -30.28 -22.59
CA LEU A 38 -9.20 -30.18 -21.90
C LEU A 38 -9.13 -28.94 -20.99
N PRO A 39 -9.45 -27.70 -21.44
CA PRO A 39 -9.49 -26.56 -20.54
C PRO A 39 -10.53 -26.71 -19.42
N LEU A 40 -11.71 -27.27 -19.70
CA LEU A 40 -12.70 -27.55 -18.65
C LEU A 40 -12.22 -28.61 -17.65
N PHE A 41 -11.51 -29.63 -18.13
CA PHE A 41 -10.89 -30.65 -17.27
C PHE A 41 -9.77 -30.03 -16.42
N LEU A 42 -8.92 -29.18 -17.01
CA LEU A 42 -7.87 -28.47 -16.28
C LEU A 42 -8.48 -27.56 -15.21
N VAL A 43 -9.52 -26.80 -15.53
CA VAL A 43 -10.26 -25.99 -14.57
C VAL A 43 -10.89 -26.87 -13.48
N ALA A 44 -11.55 -27.97 -13.83
CA ALA A 44 -12.25 -28.81 -12.85
C ALA A 44 -11.33 -29.65 -11.94
N PHE A 45 -10.15 -30.07 -12.44
CA PHE A 45 -9.21 -30.92 -11.69
C PHE A 45 -8.02 -30.15 -11.09
N PHE A 46 -7.70 -28.96 -11.58
CA PHE A 46 -6.64 -28.10 -11.05
C PHE A 46 -7.19 -26.81 -10.39
N HIS A 47 -8.50 -26.70 -10.13
CA HIS A 47 -9.02 -25.74 -9.15
C HIS A 47 -8.67 -26.24 -7.74
N GLY A 48 -7.53 -25.80 -7.21
CA GLY A 48 -7.19 -26.11 -5.82
C GLY A 48 -5.75 -25.87 -5.41
N ASP A 49 -4.83 -25.59 -6.32
CA ASP A 49 -3.58 -25.00 -5.90
C ASP A 49 -3.81 -23.50 -5.83
N GLU A 50 -4.11 -23.00 -4.62
CA GLU A 50 -3.72 -21.64 -4.27
C GLU A 50 -2.34 -21.42 -4.87
N ILE A 51 -2.16 -20.30 -5.58
CA ILE A 51 -0.83 -19.88 -6.02
C ILE A 51 -0.03 -19.64 -4.74
N SER A 52 0.57 -20.72 -4.23
CA SER A 52 1.56 -20.67 -3.19
C SER A 52 2.81 -20.21 -3.90
N PHE A 53 3.00 -18.89 -3.91
CA PHE A 53 4.31 -18.34 -4.16
C PHE A 53 5.27 -19.09 -3.23
N PRO A 54 6.41 -19.62 -3.73
CA PRO A 54 7.39 -20.23 -2.87
C PRO A 54 7.82 -19.17 -1.85
N ARG A 55 7.25 -19.28 -0.64
CA ARG A 55 7.60 -18.46 0.50
C ARG A 55 9.01 -18.90 0.85
N THR A 56 9.99 -18.21 0.27
CA THR A 56 11.38 -18.24 0.73
C THR A 56 11.28 -18.19 2.25
N GLU A 57 11.85 -19.16 2.97
CA GLU A 57 11.85 -19.18 4.44
C GLU A 57 12.46 -17.86 4.92
N ARG A 58 11.60 -16.87 5.16
CA ARG A 58 11.98 -15.60 5.74
C ARG A 58 12.34 -15.91 7.18
N GLU A 59 13.51 -15.50 7.64
CA GLU A 59 13.70 -15.31 9.08
C GLU A 59 12.56 -14.41 9.56
N SER A 60 11.59 -14.98 10.27
CA SER A 60 10.44 -14.23 10.76
C SER A 60 10.96 -13.24 11.78
N ARG A 61 11.04 -11.97 11.38
CA ARG A 61 11.32 -10.86 12.27
C ARG A 61 10.00 -10.37 12.82
N THR A 62 9.89 -10.35 14.13
CA THR A 62 8.74 -9.80 14.82
C THR A 62 9.02 -8.37 15.27
N ILE A 63 7.94 -7.62 15.46
CA ILE A 63 7.97 -6.24 15.96
C ILE A 63 6.93 -6.09 17.05
N THR A 64 7.27 -5.34 18.10
CA THR A 64 6.36 -5.05 19.21
C THR A 64 5.91 -3.60 19.13
N VAL A 65 4.60 -3.40 19.14
CA VAL A 65 3.95 -2.09 19.00
C VAL A 65 3.04 -1.84 20.20
N TYR A 66 3.18 -0.68 20.81
CA TYR A 66 2.26 -0.20 21.84
C TYR A 66 1.00 0.38 21.20
N ARG A 67 -0.16 -0.16 21.56
CA ARG A 67 -1.49 0.26 21.13
C ARG A 67 -2.00 1.35 22.06
N GLN A 68 -1.91 2.63 21.66
CA GLN A 68 -2.19 3.76 22.54
C GLN A 68 -3.63 3.72 23.09
N ASN A 69 -4.59 3.40 22.23
CA ASN A 69 -6.02 3.38 22.60
C ASN A 69 -6.38 2.18 23.48
N GLU A 70 -5.58 1.10 23.45
CA GLU A 70 -5.85 -0.13 24.20
C GLU A 70 -4.98 -0.24 25.46
N GLY A 71 -3.94 0.58 25.59
CA GLY A 71 -3.02 0.55 26.73
C GLY A 71 -2.21 -0.75 26.83
N LYS A 72 -1.96 -1.43 25.70
CA LYS A 72 -1.27 -2.74 25.67
C LYS A 72 -0.32 -2.84 24.49
N THR A 73 0.64 -3.76 24.58
CA THR A 73 1.53 -4.10 23.47
C THR A 73 1.00 -5.29 22.68
N ILE A 74 1.20 -5.26 21.36
CA ILE A 74 1.03 -6.43 20.49
C ILE A 74 2.36 -6.75 19.82
N THR A 75 2.58 -8.03 19.52
CA THR A 75 3.74 -8.48 18.74
C THR A 75 3.24 -9.21 17.51
N LEU A 76 3.78 -8.84 16.35
CA LEU A 76 3.36 -9.33 15.04
C LEU A 76 4.55 -9.47 14.10
N ASP A 77 4.34 -10.13 12.96
CA ASP A 77 5.33 -10.20 11.88
C ASP A 77 5.62 -8.79 11.34
N LEU A 78 6.89 -8.52 11.02
CA LEU A 78 7.34 -7.23 10.51
C LEU A 78 6.59 -6.82 9.24
N GLU A 79 6.32 -7.75 8.32
CA GLU A 79 5.67 -7.42 7.06
C GLU A 79 4.18 -7.16 7.24
N SER A 80 3.54 -7.83 8.21
CA SER A 80 2.18 -7.48 8.64
C SER A 80 2.10 -6.09 9.26
N TYR A 81 3.10 -5.70 10.06
CA TYR A 81 3.22 -4.34 10.59
C TYR A 81 3.37 -3.30 9.47
N VAL A 82 4.28 -3.54 8.52
CA VAL A 82 4.52 -2.63 7.39
C VAL A 82 3.25 -2.46 6.56
N ALA A 83 2.52 -3.54 6.28
CA ALA A 83 1.23 -3.46 5.56
C ALA A 83 0.19 -2.63 6.33
N GLY A 84 0.07 -2.84 7.65
CA GLY A 84 -0.81 -2.06 8.50
C GLY A 84 -0.44 -0.57 8.55
N VAL A 85 0.85 -0.24 8.52
CA VAL A 85 1.33 1.15 8.44
C VAL A 85 1.01 1.77 7.08
N VAL A 86 1.33 1.10 5.97
CA VAL A 86 1.03 1.61 4.62
C VAL A 86 -0.47 1.87 4.47
N ALA A 87 -1.32 0.99 4.98
CA ALA A 87 -2.77 1.15 4.96
C ALA A 87 -3.30 2.31 5.84
N GLY A 88 -2.57 2.65 6.91
CA GLY A 88 -2.89 3.74 7.82
C GLY A 88 -2.42 5.11 7.34
N GLU A 89 -1.27 5.15 6.66
CA GLU A 89 -0.61 6.39 6.22
C GLU A 89 -0.97 6.79 4.79
N MET A 90 -1.26 5.82 3.91
CA MET A 90 -1.36 6.07 2.47
C MET A 90 -2.65 5.49 1.86
N PRO A 91 -3.37 6.23 1.01
CA PRO A 91 -4.52 5.68 0.29
C PRO A 91 -4.09 4.57 -0.68
N ALA A 92 -4.78 3.43 -0.64
CA ALA A 92 -4.48 2.29 -1.52
C ALA A 92 -4.68 2.57 -3.03
N THR A 93 -5.38 3.66 -3.35
CA THR A 93 -5.57 4.16 -4.72
C THR A 93 -4.33 4.84 -5.29
N PHE A 94 -3.31 5.11 -4.47
CA PHE A 94 -2.06 5.68 -4.97
C PHE A 94 -1.34 4.66 -5.86
N GLU A 95 -0.42 5.20 -6.66
CA GLU A 95 0.38 4.42 -7.59
C GLU A 95 1.20 3.34 -6.88
N MET A 96 1.37 2.20 -7.53
CA MET A 96 2.02 1.03 -6.95
C MET A 96 3.45 1.34 -6.48
N GLU A 97 4.22 2.09 -7.28
CA GLU A 97 5.58 2.48 -6.90
C GLU A 97 5.61 3.44 -5.71
N ALA A 98 4.57 4.25 -5.51
CA ALA A 98 4.44 5.11 -4.33
C ALA A 98 4.15 4.27 -3.08
N LEU A 99 3.26 3.27 -3.16
CA LEU A 99 3.00 2.32 -2.08
C LEU A 99 4.26 1.52 -1.70
N LYS A 100 5.05 1.09 -2.69
CA LYS A 100 6.35 0.41 -2.47
C LYS A 100 7.35 1.31 -1.76
N ALA A 101 7.50 2.56 -2.20
CA ALA A 101 8.37 3.54 -1.55
C ALA A 101 7.97 3.76 -0.07
N GLN A 102 6.66 3.87 0.19
CA GLN A 102 6.14 3.98 1.56
C GLN A 102 6.41 2.72 2.38
N ALA A 103 6.30 1.52 1.80
CA ALA A 103 6.62 0.27 2.48
C ALA A 103 8.09 0.22 2.93
N VAL A 104 9.03 0.58 2.06
CA VAL A 104 10.46 0.67 2.39
C VAL A 104 10.72 1.71 3.48
N ALA A 105 10.08 2.88 3.40
CA ALA A 105 10.16 3.92 4.43
C ALA A 105 9.66 3.43 5.79
N ALA A 106 8.48 2.82 5.83
CA ALA A 106 7.90 2.31 7.06
C ALA A 106 8.70 1.17 7.68
N ARG A 107 9.21 0.25 6.87
CA ARG A 107 10.07 -0.83 7.34
C ARG A 107 11.36 -0.30 7.96
N THR A 108 12.00 0.64 7.25
CA THR A 108 13.24 1.28 7.74
C THR A 108 12.97 2.02 9.05
N TYR A 109 11.84 2.73 9.16
CA TYR A 109 11.46 3.45 10.38
C TYR A 109 11.29 2.49 11.57
N GLY A 110 10.50 1.43 11.39
CA GLY A 110 10.24 0.43 12.43
C GLY A 110 11.53 -0.20 12.96
N LEU A 111 12.41 -0.62 12.05
CA LEU A 111 13.70 -1.23 12.41
C LEU A 111 14.67 -0.25 13.08
N SER A 112 14.71 1.01 12.61
CA SER A 112 15.49 2.06 13.27
C SER A 112 15.04 2.28 14.72
N LYS A 113 13.72 2.35 14.96
CA LYS A 113 13.17 2.51 16.31
C LYS A 113 13.52 1.34 17.22
N ILE A 114 13.44 0.10 16.73
CA ILE A 114 13.88 -1.09 17.47
C ILE A 114 15.38 -0.99 17.81
N THR A 115 16.22 -0.63 16.84
CA THR A 115 17.66 -0.52 17.03
C THR A 115 18.01 0.54 18.08
N ARG A 116 17.37 1.71 18.00
CA ARG A 116 17.54 2.78 18.97
C ARG A 116 17.05 2.38 20.35
N ALA A 117 15.92 1.70 20.44
CA ALA A 117 15.37 1.19 21.70
C ALA A 117 16.31 0.17 22.35
N ALA A 118 16.92 -0.72 21.56
CA ALA A 118 17.90 -1.68 22.06
C ALA A 118 19.16 -1.00 22.62
N ALA A 119 19.56 0.15 22.06
CA ALA A 119 20.74 0.90 22.51
C ALA A 119 20.47 1.84 23.68
N GLY A 120 19.29 2.46 23.75
CA GLY A 120 19.00 3.58 24.65
C GLY A 120 17.68 3.49 25.43
N GLY A 121 16.94 2.39 25.30
CA GLY A 121 15.62 2.22 25.90
C GLY A 121 14.47 2.81 25.07
N ASN A 122 13.25 2.46 25.45
CA ASN A 122 12.02 2.92 24.80
C ASN A 122 11.71 4.39 25.12
N SER A 123 10.82 5.01 24.32
CA SER A 123 10.31 6.35 24.60
C SER A 123 9.51 6.37 25.91
N GLY A 124 9.54 7.50 26.62
CA GLY A 124 8.72 7.69 27.83
C GLY A 124 7.21 7.61 27.56
N GLU A 125 6.78 7.88 26.31
CA GLU A 125 5.37 7.78 25.89
C GLU A 125 4.88 6.32 25.77
N HIS A 126 5.80 5.38 25.57
CA HIS A 126 5.50 3.96 25.40
C HIS A 126 6.66 3.10 25.94
N PRO A 127 6.86 3.05 27.27
CA PRO A 127 8.03 2.43 27.88
C PRO A 127 8.13 0.92 27.64
N ASP A 128 7.01 0.27 27.29
CA ASP A 128 6.91 -1.19 27.12
C ASP A 128 7.17 -1.66 25.68
N ALA A 129 7.33 -0.75 24.71
CA ALA A 129 7.58 -1.11 23.31
C ALA A 129 8.47 -0.09 22.57
N PRO A 130 9.20 -0.51 21.54
CA PRO A 130 10.02 0.39 20.72
C PRO A 130 9.20 1.36 19.87
N LEU A 131 7.93 1.04 19.60
CA LEU A 131 7.04 1.76 18.69
C LEU A 131 5.64 1.92 19.29
N CYS A 132 4.90 2.92 18.81
CA CYS A 132 3.45 3.04 19.02
C CYS A 132 2.69 3.19 17.69
N ASP A 133 1.36 3.13 17.74
CA ASP A 133 0.44 3.11 16.59
C ASP A 133 -0.12 4.49 16.18
N THR A 134 0.48 5.57 16.68
CA THR A 134 0.03 6.95 16.43
C THR A 134 1.05 7.74 15.63
N THR A 135 0.74 9.00 15.31
CA THR A 135 1.63 9.95 14.62
C THR A 135 2.91 10.28 15.38
N HIS A 136 3.03 9.91 16.66
CA HIS A 136 4.31 9.94 17.36
C HIS A 136 5.34 8.98 16.71
N CYS A 137 4.87 7.84 16.19
CA CYS A 137 5.68 6.89 15.45
C CYS A 137 5.20 6.80 14.00
N GLN A 138 4.25 5.92 13.74
CA GLN A 138 3.57 5.76 12.46
C GLN A 138 2.14 5.29 12.73
N VAL A 139 1.20 5.70 11.89
CA VAL A 139 -0.19 5.26 11.98
C VAL A 139 -0.28 3.79 11.57
N PHE A 140 -0.33 2.91 12.56
CA PHE A 140 -0.52 1.47 12.36
C PHE A 140 -1.98 1.09 12.59
N ARG A 141 -2.51 0.23 11.71
CA ARG A 141 -3.83 -0.39 11.85
C ARG A 141 -3.73 -1.89 11.58
N THR A 142 -4.38 -2.69 12.41
CA THR A 142 -4.53 -4.14 12.19
C THR A 142 -5.47 -4.41 11.01
N GLU A 143 -5.42 -5.63 10.47
CA GLU A 143 -6.33 -6.05 9.41
C GLU A 143 -7.79 -5.99 9.86
N GLU A 144 -8.05 -6.39 11.11
CA GLU A 144 -9.39 -6.34 11.72
C GLU A 144 -9.92 -4.91 11.78
N GLU A 145 -9.11 -3.96 12.25
CA GLU A 145 -9.49 -2.54 12.29
C GLU A 145 -9.69 -1.96 10.90
N LEU A 146 -8.84 -2.33 9.94
CA LEU A 146 -8.99 -1.88 8.55
C LEU A 146 -10.31 -2.39 7.96
N LYS A 147 -10.67 -3.64 8.22
CA LYS A 147 -11.93 -4.22 7.78
C LYS A 147 -13.14 -3.51 8.39
N GLU A 148 -13.07 -3.16 9.67
CA GLU A 148 -14.13 -2.42 10.36
C GLU A 148 -14.29 -1.00 9.81
N ILE A 149 -13.18 -0.30 9.56
CA ILE A 149 -13.17 1.11 9.17
C ILE A 149 -13.46 1.31 7.68
N LYS A 150 -12.92 0.43 6.83
CA LYS A 150 -12.96 0.58 5.36
C LYS A 150 -13.95 -0.36 4.67
N GLY A 151 -14.44 -1.38 5.38
CA GLY A 151 -15.43 -2.33 4.86
C GLY A 151 -14.84 -3.40 3.94
N THR A 152 -15.62 -4.45 3.68
CA THR A 152 -15.18 -5.64 2.92
C THR A 152 -14.78 -5.32 1.49
N GLY A 153 -15.49 -4.42 0.80
CA GLY A 153 -15.15 -4.07 -0.59
C GLY A 153 -13.77 -3.41 -0.72
N TRP A 154 -13.30 -2.67 0.29
CA TRP A 154 -11.94 -2.15 0.31
C TRP A 154 -10.91 -3.26 0.59
N MET A 155 -11.25 -4.24 1.42
CA MET A 155 -10.38 -5.40 1.69
C MET A 155 -10.14 -6.24 0.44
N ASP A 156 -11.13 -6.34 -0.46
CA ASP A 156 -11.01 -7.16 -1.67
C ASP A 156 -10.12 -6.56 -2.77
N ASP A 157 -9.79 -5.27 -2.68
CA ASP A 157 -8.95 -4.57 -3.68
C ASP A 157 -7.83 -3.76 -3.02
N GLY A 158 -8.18 -2.77 -2.20
CA GLY A 158 -7.23 -1.87 -1.55
C GLY A 158 -6.23 -2.60 -0.65
N TRP A 159 -6.68 -3.56 0.15
CA TRP A 159 -5.78 -4.35 0.99
C TRP A 159 -4.85 -5.24 0.16
N ILE A 160 -5.37 -5.89 -0.88
CA ILE A 160 -4.58 -6.74 -1.78
C ILE A 160 -3.48 -5.94 -2.48
N ARG A 161 -3.77 -4.71 -2.92
CA ARG A 161 -2.76 -3.80 -3.50
C ARG A 161 -1.65 -3.45 -2.51
N ILE A 162 -2.01 -3.20 -1.26
CA ILE A 162 -1.04 -2.90 -0.20
C ILE A 162 -0.16 -4.11 0.09
N LEU A 163 -0.75 -5.29 0.24
CA LEU A 163 -0.01 -6.54 0.43
C LEU A 163 0.97 -6.80 -0.72
N ALA A 164 0.55 -6.59 -1.97
CA ALA A 164 1.43 -6.73 -3.12
C ALA A 164 2.63 -5.75 -3.06
N ALA A 165 2.40 -4.49 -2.66
CA ALA A 165 3.46 -3.49 -2.52
C ALA A 165 4.45 -3.86 -1.40
N THR A 166 3.95 -4.27 -0.23
CA THR A 166 4.82 -4.63 0.90
C THR A 166 5.58 -5.91 0.65
N GLU A 167 4.93 -6.92 0.06
CA GLU A 167 5.55 -8.21 -0.25
C GLU A 167 6.65 -8.05 -1.30
N SER A 168 6.41 -7.27 -2.35
CA SER A 168 7.39 -7.05 -3.42
C SER A 168 8.64 -6.28 -2.99
N THR A 169 8.58 -5.58 -1.86
CA THR A 169 9.69 -4.83 -1.25
C THR A 169 10.15 -5.43 0.08
N ALA A 170 9.76 -6.67 0.37
CA ALA A 170 10.03 -7.28 1.67
C ALA A 170 11.54 -7.38 1.92
N GLY A 171 11.95 -6.94 3.11
CA GLY A 171 13.36 -6.87 3.50
C GLY A 171 14.16 -5.70 2.90
N GLU A 172 13.59 -4.92 1.98
CA GLU A 172 14.23 -3.71 1.48
C GLU A 172 14.12 -2.58 2.51
N ILE A 173 15.27 -1.95 2.80
CA ILE A 173 15.42 -0.83 3.72
C ILE A 173 16.40 0.21 3.16
N MET A 174 16.31 1.45 3.62
CA MET A 174 17.17 2.53 3.16
C MET A 174 18.50 2.58 3.90
N TYR A 175 19.56 2.86 3.13
CA TYR A 175 20.91 3.06 3.63
C TYR A 175 21.47 4.42 3.20
N TYR A 176 22.28 5.01 4.06
CA TYR A 176 23.13 6.15 3.74
C TYR A 176 24.56 5.84 4.21
N GLU A 177 25.53 5.93 3.29
CA GLU A 177 26.94 5.62 3.56
C GLU A 177 27.17 4.25 4.24
N GLY A 178 26.39 3.23 3.82
CA GLY A 178 26.49 1.87 4.34
C GLY A 178 25.80 1.63 5.70
N ASN A 179 25.24 2.68 6.32
CA ASN A 179 24.46 2.56 7.55
C ASN A 179 22.96 2.66 7.26
N MET A 180 22.13 1.92 8.00
CA MET A 180 20.67 2.05 7.88
C MET A 180 20.24 3.48 8.21
N VAL A 181 19.33 4.04 7.43
CA VAL A 181 18.76 5.37 7.70
C VAL A 181 18.00 5.35 9.02
N GLU A 182 18.34 6.24 9.95
CA GLU A 182 17.72 6.25 11.28
C GLU A 182 16.38 6.99 11.34
N GLN A 183 16.18 7.97 10.45
CA GLN A 183 15.00 8.85 10.46
C GLN A 183 14.42 9.01 9.06
N PRO A 184 13.78 7.96 8.51
CA PRO A 184 13.13 8.02 7.21
C PRO A 184 11.77 8.73 7.33
N LEU A 185 11.81 10.03 7.60
CA LEU A 185 10.62 10.86 7.80
C LEU A 185 9.87 11.05 6.48
N PHE A 186 8.54 11.00 6.54
CA PHE A 186 7.64 11.26 5.42
C PHE A 186 6.45 12.11 5.89
N HIS A 187 5.77 12.76 4.95
CA HIS A 187 4.63 13.63 5.20
C HIS A 187 3.74 13.70 3.95
N SER A 188 2.52 14.24 4.10
CA SER A 188 1.47 14.21 3.06
C SER A 188 1.78 15.12 1.86
N ALA A 189 2.09 16.39 2.11
CA ALA A 189 2.36 17.38 1.07
C ALA A 189 3.34 18.45 1.58
N SER A 190 4.27 18.89 0.74
CA SER A 190 5.37 19.78 1.14
C SER A 190 5.12 21.26 0.84
N GLY A 191 4.17 21.57 -0.05
CA GLY A 191 3.96 22.94 -0.55
C GLY A 191 4.94 23.33 -1.65
N GLY A 192 5.54 22.33 -2.33
CA GLY A 192 6.41 22.48 -3.49
C GLY A 192 7.89 22.17 -3.23
N LYS A 193 8.36 22.19 -1.98
CA LYS A 193 9.72 21.78 -1.59
C LYS A 193 9.68 21.10 -0.23
N THR A 194 10.50 20.07 -0.08
CA THR A 194 10.76 19.47 1.24
C THR A 194 11.67 20.37 2.08
N GLU A 195 11.65 20.19 3.40
CA GLU A 195 12.48 20.96 4.34
C GLU A 195 13.81 20.27 4.65
N ASN A 196 14.83 21.04 5.06
CA ASN A 196 15.98 20.43 5.73
C ASN A 196 15.57 19.98 7.13
N SER A 197 16.15 18.88 7.61
CA SER A 197 15.86 18.34 8.94
C SER A 197 16.04 19.35 10.08
N GLU A 198 17.06 20.22 10.02
CA GLU A 198 17.38 21.19 11.06
C GLU A 198 16.47 22.43 11.08
N ASP A 199 15.71 22.65 10.00
CA ASP A 199 14.74 23.75 9.93
C ASP A 199 13.43 23.38 10.64
N VAL A 200 13.21 22.08 10.87
CA VAL A 200 12.01 21.52 11.51
C VAL A 200 12.33 20.85 12.86
N PHE A 201 13.47 20.17 12.95
CA PHE A 201 13.94 19.39 14.09
C PHE A 201 15.32 19.85 14.56
N ALA A 202 15.87 19.21 15.59
CA ALA A 202 17.10 19.67 16.23
C ALA A 202 18.39 19.29 15.49
N SER A 203 18.37 18.33 14.56
CA SER A 203 19.58 17.71 14.01
C SER A 203 19.60 17.78 12.49
N ALA A 204 20.74 18.20 11.95
CA ALA A 204 21.00 18.18 10.51
C ALA A 204 21.41 16.77 10.06
N LEU A 205 20.66 16.20 9.13
CA LEU A 205 20.91 14.87 8.57
C LEU A 205 21.25 14.98 7.08
N PRO A 206 22.32 14.33 6.61
CA PRO A 206 22.80 14.51 5.24
C PRO A 206 21.83 13.98 4.17
N TYR A 207 20.93 13.07 4.53
CA TYR A 207 19.89 12.52 3.66
C TYR A 207 18.51 13.19 3.81
N LEU A 208 18.33 14.11 4.76
CA LEU A 208 17.09 14.91 4.93
C LEU A 208 17.37 16.36 4.55
N ARG A 209 17.46 16.60 3.25
CA ARG A 209 17.77 17.89 2.66
C ARG A 209 16.63 18.37 1.78
N SER A 210 16.46 19.68 1.73
CA SER A 210 15.45 20.31 0.89
C SER A 210 15.66 19.97 -0.57
N VAL A 211 14.64 19.38 -1.17
CA VAL A 211 14.54 19.08 -2.60
C VAL A 211 13.19 19.52 -3.14
N GLU A 212 13.15 19.87 -4.43
CA GLU A 212 11.92 20.23 -5.14
C GLU A 212 10.94 19.05 -5.19
N SER A 213 9.68 19.30 -4.84
CA SER A 213 8.57 18.35 -4.95
C SER A 213 7.61 18.79 -6.05
N ARG A 214 7.94 18.43 -7.30
CA ARG A 214 7.31 19.01 -8.50
C ARG A 214 5.90 18.50 -8.81
N PHE A 215 5.50 17.39 -8.19
CA PHE A 215 4.27 16.65 -8.55
C PHE A 215 3.18 16.78 -7.48
N GLU A 216 3.03 17.96 -6.89
CA GLU A 216 2.04 18.21 -5.84
C GLU A 216 0.75 18.86 -6.35
N GLY A 217 0.54 19.07 -7.65
CA GLY A 217 -0.61 19.85 -8.15
C GLY A 217 -2.00 19.37 -7.72
N GLU A 218 -2.15 18.08 -7.38
CA GLU A 218 -3.39 17.48 -6.86
C GLU A 218 -3.29 17.14 -5.36
N ALA A 219 -2.22 17.57 -4.69
CA ALA A 219 -2.02 17.29 -3.28
C ALA A 219 -3.15 17.90 -2.45
N PRO A 220 -3.61 17.20 -1.40
CA PRO A 220 -4.59 17.75 -0.49
C PRO A 220 -4.01 18.97 0.24
N TYR A 221 -4.90 19.79 0.80
CA TYR A 221 -4.56 20.94 1.64
C TYR A 221 -3.83 22.10 0.93
N GLN A 222 -3.84 22.12 -0.42
CA GLN A 222 -3.35 23.29 -1.15
C GLN A 222 -4.28 24.49 -0.97
N ASN A 223 -3.68 25.63 -0.61
CA ASN A 223 -4.37 26.92 -0.45
C ASN A 223 -5.49 26.92 0.60
N GLU A 224 -5.39 26.08 1.64
CA GLU A 224 -6.35 26.13 2.74
C GLU A 224 -6.28 27.43 3.52
N SER A 225 -7.45 27.95 3.88
CA SER A 225 -7.58 29.15 4.69
C SER A 225 -8.60 28.90 5.80
N ILE A 226 -8.19 29.22 7.02
CA ILE A 226 -9.03 29.13 8.21
C ILE A 226 -9.19 30.53 8.77
N SER A 227 -10.44 30.97 8.92
CA SER A 227 -10.76 32.23 9.59
C SER A 227 -11.00 32.01 11.08
N ILE A 228 -10.26 32.72 11.91
CA ILE A 228 -10.39 32.69 13.38
C ILE A 228 -10.58 34.13 13.87
N SER A 229 -11.54 34.36 14.76
CA SER A 229 -11.68 35.68 15.38
C SER A 229 -10.46 36.00 16.25
N LEU A 230 -10.04 37.27 16.29
CA LEU A 230 -8.93 37.69 17.13
C LEU A 230 -9.16 37.32 18.60
N SER A 231 -10.40 37.44 19.10
CA SER A 231 -10.78 37.02 20.45
C SER A 231 -10.56 35.52 20.71
N THR A 232 -10.84 34.67 19.72
CA THR A 232 -10.61 33.22 19.84
C THR A 232 -9.13 32.91 19.82
N PHE A 233 -8.37 33.57 18.95
CA PHE A 233 -6.92 33.41 18.86
C PHE A 233 -6.24 33.85 20.17
N GLU A 234 -6.55 35.05 20.66
CA GLU A 234 -6.03 35.59 21.92
C GLU A 234 -6.31 34.62 23.07
N ARG A 235 -7.57 34.19 23.22
CA ARG A 235 -7.96 33.26 24.28
C ARG A 235 -7.15 31.96 24.23
N LYS A 236 -7.05 31.32 23.06
CA LYS A 236 -6.30 30.06 22.89
C LYS A 236 -4.81 30.21 23.20
N ILE A 237 -4.18 31.29 22.73
CA ILE A 237 -2.75 31.54 22.98
C ILE A 237 -2.50 31.85 24.45
N LYS A 238 -3.36 32.64 25.09
CA LYS A 238 -3.28 32.93 26.53
C LYS A 238 -3.45 31.67 27.38
N GLU A 239 -4.43 30.83 27.07
CA GLU A 239 -4.67 29.57 27.78
C GLU A 239 -3.47 28.61 27.67
N LYS A 240 -2.84 28.51 26.49
CA LYS A 240 -1.75 27.55 26.26
C LYS A 240 -0.36 28.05 26.67
N TYR A 241 -0.09 29.35 26.49
CA TYR A 241 1.26 29.92 26.64
C TYR A 241 1.33 31.09 27.63
N GLY A 242 0.21 31.54 28.20
CA GLY A 242 0.17 32.66 29.14
C GLY A 242 0.44 34.05 28.52
N ALA A 243 0.51 34.15 27.18
CA ALA A 243 0.82 35.42 26.52
C ALA A 243 -0.32 36.43 26.67
N THR A 244 0.04 37.71 26.75
CA THR A 244 -0.87 38.86 26.90
C THR A 244 -0.61 39.90 25.81
N ASN A 245 -1.47 40.92 25.69
CA ASN A 245 -1.36 42.00 24.69
C ASN A 245 -1.37 41.52 23.23
N ILE A 246 -2.14 40.48 22.94
CA ILE A 246 -2.25 39.90 21.60
C ILE A 246 -3.19 40.77 20.76
N ASN A 247 -2.67 41.32 19.67
CA ASN A 247 -3.41 42.16 18.73
C ASN A 247 -2.77 42.05 17.34
N PRO A 248 -3.40 42.56 16.27
CA PRO A 248 -2.88 42.38 14.91
C PRO A 248 -1.46 42.94 14.71
N ASN A 249 -1.05 43.96 15.47
CA ASN A 249 0.28 44.55 15.36
C ASN A 249 1.36 43.76 16.11
N SER A 250 0.97 42.89 17.06
CA SER A 250 1.91 42.04 17.80
C SER A 250 2.11 40.65 17.17
N ILE A 251 1.31 40.28 16.17
CA ILE A 251 1.42 38.98 15.48
C ILE A 251 2.25 39.14 14.22
N LYS A 252 3.45 38.54 14.19
CA LYS A 252 4.37 38.59 13.04
C LYS A 252 5.14 37.28 12.93
N ILE A 253 5.41 36.85 11.70
CA ILE A 253 6.38 35.79 11.41
C ILE A 253 7.77 36.41 11.53
N LEU A 254 8.58 35.93 12.47
CA LEU A 254 9.94 36.43 12.69
C LEU A 254 10.96 35.78 11.75
N SER A 255 10.74 34.50 11.45
CA SER A 255 11.59 33.70 10.56
C SER A 255 10.75 32.60 9.91
N ARG A 256 11.15 32.20 8.71
CA ARG A 256 10.67 31.02 7.97
C ARG A 256 11.83 30.52 7.11
N SER A 257 11.98 29.20 7.00
CA SER A 257 12.83 28.57 5.98
C SER A 257 12.18 28.68 4.59
#